data_AF-A0A6P7ZCD6-F1
#
_entry.id   AF-A0A6P7ZCD6-F1
#
_cell.length_a   1.000
_cell.length_b   1.000
_cell.length_c   1.000
_cell.angle_alpha   90.00
_cell.angle_beta   90.00
_cell.angle_gamma   90.00
#
_symmetry.space_group_name_H-M   'P 1'
#
loop_
_entity.id
_entity.type
_entity.pdbx_description
1 polymer ?
#
loop_
_entity_poly.entity_id
_entity_poly.type
_entity_poly.pdbx_seq_one_letter_code
_entity_poly.pdbx_strand_id
1 'polypeptide(L)'
;MSCYAKAETQVDDKEKESAGESDLKKVQAQFKILEESRKSFTKRTQNAIKFQQEELSLLQHEHDEITLNINILNCPQNVHLDQNNVIDLKILLQTKDECDSLIRQERALISKLDYEIKEMNEKIYQEKSILTKIRSLQQNKKFQKWIQMLENRLNLATTNFDKTMYKNAKLREEISNLRFERGIFNSFYQKFIKELSQQKVLMNKVVNESLEAQDERAEIQARIFAMKERRSKELLHYNMEIRELIRIFEHENKQKLFMQAKSFDRSDIEREEVKKKQEASAKIKAKKPKEETFESYQAAYERLVRLSGHEDVESLIDQFNENEEKNFASFNYVNEVNSEIERLQAEIHKTEDEIANLKSQQRISSGERHQNLRELEEKLQKTIEETELSEKSYKEVSKIMDHLSSGIDTIFSVIQCDASRIKLLLGTSEGITDHNLMHYFSAIEQKTSDLLQIETFLRLKSLKGQDPIPIISVNPFLGGSEVATVVPPIKITSPILPEESDSEPATDDPDSYPMGFSELRQKVLHDLHSKEMLSRAMTEDSPKSMRDKKRAITA
;
A
#
# COMPACT_ATOMS: atom_id res chain seq x y z
N MET A 1 131.71 118.83 48.50
CA MET A 1 132.75 118.22 47.64
C MET A 1 132.94 119.17 46.45
N SER A 2 133.96 120.03 46.48
CA SER A 2 135.35 119.75 46.00
C SER A 2 135.35 119.75 44.45
N CYS A 3 136.11 120.55 43.70
CA CYS A 3 137.36 121.29 43.92
C CYS A 3 137.48 122.36 42.79
N TYR A 4 137.96 123.60 43.08
CA TYR A 4 139.32 124.13 42.78
C TYR A 4 139.68 124.13 41.26
N ALA A 5 140.27 125.16 40.63
CA ALA A 5 140.98 126.33 41.12
C ALA A 5 141.17 127.37 39.98
N LYS A 6 141.41 128.61 40.38
CA LYS A 6 141.92 129.75 39.59
C LYS A 6 143.38 129.54 39.15
N ALA A 7 143.79 130.24 38.08
CA ALA A 7 145.03 131.04 38.07
C ALA A 7 144.93 132.15 36.99
N GLU A 8 145.25 133.37 37.41
CA GLU A 8 145.33 134.63 36.64
C GLU A 8 146.76 134.86 36.10
N THR A 9 146.86 135.57 34.96
CA THR A 9 147.87 136.61 34.59
C THR A 9 147.52 137.07 33.16
N GLN A 10 146.97 138.28 32.89
CA GLN A 10 147.63 139.61 32.73
C GLN A 10 148.89 139.54 31.84
N VAL A 11 149.14 140.31 30.78
CA VAL A 11 148.67 141.59 30.16
C VAL A 11 149.34 141.62 28.77
N ASP A 12 148.75 142.18 27.71
CA ASP A 12 149.31 143.33 26.97
C ASP A 12 148.56 143.76 25.70
N ASP A 13 148.77 145.03 25.38
CA ASP A 13 148.00 145.94 24.55
C ASP A 13 148.14 145.80 23.02
N LYS A 14 147.02 146.10 22.35
CA LYS A 14 146.83 146.60 20.97
C LYS A 14 147.02 145.63 19.79
N GLU A 15 145.93 144.95 19.40
CA GLU A 15 145.49 144.81 17.99
C GLU A 15 144.02 144.30 17.82
N LYS A 16 143.10 145.22 17.48
CA LYS A 16 142.06 145.18 16.41
C LYS A 16 141.00 144.04 16.30
N GLU A 17 139.77 144.35 16.74
CA GLU A 17 138.53 144.44 15.93
C GLU A 17 137.98 143.29 15.03
N SER A 18 138.44 142.03 15.08
CA SER A 18 137.90 140.96 14.17
C SER A 18 137.17 139.78 14.85
N ALA A 19 137.29 139.57 16.16
CA ALA A 19 136.69 138.41 16.83
C ALA A 19 135.26 138.64 17.40
N GLY A 20 134.88 139.89 17.72
CA GLY A 20 133.61 140.19 18.39
C GLY A 20 132.36 140.14 17.50
N GLU A 21 132.48 140.44 16.20
CA GLU A 21 131.32 140.42 15.29
C GLU A 21 130.87 139.00 14.90
N SER A 22 131.77 138.02 14.88
CA SER A 22 131.45 136.61 14.59
C SER A 22 130.47 136.03 15.61
N ASP A 23 130.69 136.33 16.89
CA ASP A 23 129.97 135.68 17.97
C ASP A 23 128.63 136.37 18.25
N LEU A 24 128.54 137.70 18.05
CA LEU A 24 127.26 138.42 18.13
C LEU A 24 126.30 138.01 16.99
N LYS A 25 126.80 137.82 15.75
CA LYS A 25 125.96 137.39 14.60
C LYS A 25 125.47 135.95 14.76
N LYS A 26 126.26 135.05 15.35
CA LYS A 26 125.84 133.66 15.64
C LYS A 26 124.76 133.60 16.72
N VAL A 27 124.89 134.38 17.79
CA VAL A 27 123.88 134.42 18.87
C VAL A 27 122.57 135.07 18.39
N GLN A 28 122.63 136.14 17.59
CA GLN A 28 121.43 136.76 17.01
C GLN A 28 120.71 135.84 16.01
N ALA A 29 121.44 135.07 15.19
CA ALA A 29 120.83 134.10 14.28
C ALA A 29 120.17 132.93 15.03
N GLN A 30 120.80 132.42 16.10
CA GLN A 30 120.22 131.37 16.94
C GLN A 30 118.99 131.86 17.70
N PHE A 31 118.98 133.11 18.18
CA PHE A 31 117.80 133.66 18.87
C PHE A 31 116.59 133.78 17.94
N LYS A 32 116.80 134.17 16.67
CA LYS A 32 115.71 134.29 15.69
C LYS A 32 115.11 132.92 15.33
N ILE A 33 115.94 131.89 15.12
CA ILE A 33 115.47 130.51 14.88
C ILE A 33 114.73 129.97 16.11
N LEU A 34 115.22 130.26 17.33
CA LEU A 34 114.52 129.87 18.55
C LEU A 34 113.20 130.60 18.76
N GLU A 35 113.09 131.87 18.37
CA GLU A 35 111.84 132.62 18.50
C GLU A 35 110.78 132.17 17.49
N GLU A 36 111.22 131.80 16.29
CA GLU A 36 110.38 131.26 15.21
C GLU A 36 109.97 129.80 15.48
N SER A 37 110.85 128.99 16.07
CA SER A 37 110.51 127.67 16.60
C SER A 37 109.58 127.76 17.81
N ARG A 38 109.75 128.75 18.69
CA ARG A 38 108.79 129.03 19.78
C ARG A 38 107.41 129.38 19.22
N LYS A 39 107.32 130.32 18.26
CA LYS A 39 106.04 130.72 17.64
C LYS A 39 105.34 129.57 16.92
N SER A 40 106.08 128.74 16.18
CA SER A 40 105.52 127.56 15.50
C SER A 40 105.11 126.44 16.46
N PHE A 41 105.88 126.21 17.53
CA PHE A 41 105.50 125.30 18.61
C PHE A 41 104.23 125.78 19.31
N THR A 42 104.16 127.07 19.70
CA THR A 42 102.97 127.66 20.34
C THR A 42 101.73 127.54 19.45
N LYS A 43 101.85 127.76 18.14
CA LYS A 43 100.74 127.63 17.19
C LYS A 43 100.30 126.17 17.00
N ARG A 44 101.24 125.20 16.97
CA ARG A 44 100.91 123.77 16.95
C ARG A 44 100.21 123.33 18.24
N THR A 45 100.69 123.76 19.41
CA THR A 45 100.01 123.47 20.69
C THR A 45 98.63 124.12 20.76
N GLN A 46 98.45 125.36 20.30
CA GLN A 46 97.13 125.98 20.26
C GLN A 46 96.17 125.25 19.31
N ASN A 47 96.64 124.82 18.14
CA ASN A 47 95.80 124.05 17.22
C ASN A 47 95.46 122.67 17.78
N ALA A 48 96.40 121.98 18.45
CA ALA A 48 96.14 120.72 19.13
C ALA A 48 95.12 120.89 20.28
N ILE A 49 95.24 121.96 21.07
CA ILE A 49 94.27 122.30 22.12
C ILE A 49 92.89 122.59 21.52
N LYS A 50 92.80 123.29 20.38
CA LYS A 50 91.53 123.52 19.69
C LYS A 50 90.89 122.23 19.19
N PHE A 51 91.67 121.35 18.55
CA PHE A 51 91.18 120.04 18.13
C PHE A 51 90.70 119.20 19.31
N GLN A 52 91.45 119.17 20.42
CA GLN A 52 91.03 118.49 21.64
C GLN A 52 89.78 119.11 22.26
N GLN A 53 89.59 120.44 22.18
CA GLN A 53 88.37 121.11 22.63
C GLN A 53 87.16 120.78 21.75
N GLU A 54 87.33 120.71 20.43
CA GLU A 54 86.29 120.28 19.50
C GLU A 54 85.90 118.81 19.72
N GLU A 55 86.89 117.92 19.92
CA GLU A 55 86.65 116.50 20.23
C GLU A 55 85.97 116.32 21.60
N LEU A 56 86.39 117.08 22.62
CA LEU A 56 85.70 117.12 23.91
C LEU A 56 84.26 117.62 23.76
N SER A 57 84.01 118.63 22.93
CA SER A 57 82.66 119.12 22.68
C SER A 57 81.78 118.08 21.97
N LEU A 58 82.35 117.29 21.05
CA LEU A 58 81.63 116.18 20.40
C LEU A 58 81.33 115.05 21.38
N LEU A 59 82.32 114.62 22.17
CA LEU A 59 82.13 113.60 23.20
C LEU A 59 81.10 114.04 24.25
N GLN A 60 81.09 115.32 24.59
CA GLN A 60 80.12 115.87 25.54
C GLN A 60 78.71 115.90 24.95
N HIS A 61 78.58 116.18 23.64
CA HIS A 61 77.31 116.06 22.94
C HIS A 61 76.81 114.61 22.86
N GLU A 62 77.68 113.65 22.53
CA GLU A 62 77.34 112.20 22.54
C GLU A 62 76.97 111.72 23.95
N HIS A 63 77.72 112.16 24.97
CA HIS A 63 77.40 111.86 26.36
C HIS A 63 76.01 112.39 26.74
N ASP A 64 75.69 113.63 26.35
CA ASP A 64 74.38 114.23 26.62
C ASP A 64 73.26 113.50 25.85
N GLU A 65 73.51 113.06 24.61
CA GLU A 65 72.55 112.28 23.81
C GLU A 65 72.30 110.90 24.41
N ILE A 66 73.36 110.18 24.82
CA ILE A 66 73.25 108.90 25.51
C ILE A 66 72.53 109.09 26.85
N THR A 67 72.85 110.15 27.59
CA THR A 67 72.19 110.47 28.86
C THR A 67 70.70 110.76 28.64
N LEU A 68 70.35 111.49 27.59
CA LEU A 68 68.97 111.75 27.20
C LEU A 68 68.24 110.44 26.84
N ASN A 69 68.86 109.56 26.06
CA ASN A 69 68.30 108.25 25.73
C ASN A 69 68.10 107.37 26.98
N ILE A 70 69.06 107.37 27.90
CA ILE A 70 68.95 106.69 29.20
C ILE A 70 67.78 107.27 30.00
N ASN A 71 67.60 108.60 30.00
CA ASN A 71 66.51 109.26 30.70
C ASN A 71 65.13 108.99 30.04
N ILE A 72 65.07 108.84 28.71
CA ILE A 72 63.85 108.42 28.02
C ILE A 72 63.50 106.97 28.36
N LEU A 73 64.49 106.07 28.35
CA LEU A 73 64.28 104.67 28.73
C LEU A 73 63.88 104.55 30.21
N ASN A 74 64.54 105.31 31.10
CA ASN A 74 64.24 105.39 32.53
C ASN A 74 63.12 106.38 32.87
N CYS A 75 62.40 106.89 31.87
CA CYS A 75 61.26 107.75 32.11
C CYS A 75 60.26 106.97 32.98
N PRO A 76 59.69 107.59 34.04
CA PRO A 76 58.78 106.90 34.96
C PRO A 76 57.61 106.22 34.23
N GLN A 77 57.21 106.74 33.08
CA GLN A 77 56.17 106.14 32.25
C GLN A 77 56.59 104.81 31.61
N ASN A 78 57.81 104.69 31.09
CA ASN A 78 58.32 103.44 30.50
C ASN A 78 58.57 102.39 31.59
N VAL A 79 59.15 102.79 32.72
CA VAL A 79 59.35 101.90 33.88
C VAL A 79 58.02 101.38 34.41
N HIS A 80 56.99 102.23 34.49
CA HIS A 80 55.66 101.83 34.91
C HIS A 80 54.98 100.90 33.89
N LEU A 81 55.15 101.14 32.59
CA LEU A 81 54.67 100.22 31.54
C LEU A 81 55.36 98.86 31.63
N ASP A 82 56.67 98.81 31.88
CA ASP A 82 57.41 97.55 32.07
C ASP A 82 56.95 96.81 33.32
N GLN A 83 56.72 97.50 34.43
CA GLN A 83 56.15 96.90 35.64
C GLN A 83 54.75 96.34 35.40
N ASN A 84 53.89 97.08 34.70
CA ASN A 84 52.56 96.61 34.32
C ASN A 84 52.65 95.39 33.40
N ASN A 85 53.51 95.42 32.38
CA ASN A 85 53.74 94.28 31.49
C ASN A 85 54.21 93.05 32.25
N VAL A 86 55.08 93.20 33.26
CA VAL A 86 55.53 92.09 34.13
C VAL A 86 54.38 91.53 34.98
N ILE A 87 53.52 92.39 35.53
CA ILE A 87 52.34 91.97 36.29
C ILE A 87 51.35 91.23 35.38
N ASP A 88 51.05 91.78 34.20
CA ASP A 88 50.17 91.17 33.21
C ASP A 88 50.72 89.83 32.72
N LEU A 89 52.03 89.74 32.48
CA LEU A 89 52.68 88.48 32.09
C LEU A 89 52.59 87.44 33.21
N LYS A 90 52.71 87.85 34.47
CA LYS A 90 52.53 86.95 35.63
C LYS A 90 51.09 86.43 35.71
N ILE A 91 50.09 87.30 35.54
CA ILE A 91 48.67 86.89 35.55
C ILE A 91 48.38 85.96 34.36
N LEU A 92 48.88 86.28 33.17
CA LEU A 92 48.75 85.43 31.99
C LEU A 92 49.43 84.06 32.17
N LEU A 93 50.58 84.02 32.86
CA LEU A 93 51.25 82.75 33.16
C LEU A 93 50.45 81.91 34.16
N GLN A 94 49.90 82.53 35.21
CA GLN A 94 49.04 81.83 36.18
C GLN A 94 47.76 81.28 35.52
N THR A 95 47.08 82.09 34.71
CA THR A 95 45.87 81.64 33.99
C THR A 95 46.18 80.54 32.97
N LYS A 96 47.36 80.59 32.32
CA LYS A 96 47.84 79.48 31.49
C LYS A 96 48.05 78.21 32.30
N ASP A 97 48.74 78.29 33.44
CA ASP A 97 49.01 77.12 34.29
C ASP A 97 47.71 76.49 34.82
N GLU A 98 46.70 77.31 35.15
CA GLU A 98 45.36 76.88 35.52
C GLU A 98 44.64 76.17 34.35
N CYS A 99 44.67 76.76 33.15
CA CYS A 99 44.12 76.13 31.94
C CYS A 99 44.82 74.81 31.61
N ASP A 100 46.15 74.75 31.73
CA ASP A 100 46.94 73.54 31.51
C ASP A 100 46.58 72.45 32.55
N SER A 101 46.32 72.84 33.80
CA SER A 101 45.83 71.93 34.85
C SER A 101 44.45 71.36 34.49
N LEU A 102 43.51 72.21 34.07
CA LEU A 102 42.18 71.77 33.65
C LEU A 102 42.24 70.85 32.41
N ILE A 103 43.05 71.20 31.41
CA ILE A 103 43.27 70.36 30.22
C ILE A 103 43.83 68.99 30.62
N ARG A 104 44.75 68.92 31.59
CA ARG A 104 45.27 67.64 32.09
C ARG A 104 44.19 66.82 32.80
N GLN A 105 43.33 67.44 33.58
CA GLN A 105 42.21 66.77 34.25
C GLN A 105 41.20 66.23 33.23
N GLU A 106 40.80 67.03 32.26
CA GLU A 106 39.87 66.61 31.19
C GLU A 106 40.48 65.49 30.32
N ARG A 107 41.77 65.59 29.96
CA ARG A 107 42.46 64.50 29.24
C ARG A 107 42.51 63.21 30.04
N ALA A 108 42.69 63.29 31.36
CA ALA A 108 42.65 62.13 32.24
C ALA A 108 41.22 61.54 32.32
N LEU A 109 40.18 62.37 32.34
CA LEU A 109 38.79 61.93 32.29
C LEU A 109 38.46 61.24 30.97
N ILE A 110 38.84 61.84 29.83
CA ILE A 110 38.69 61.24 28.49
C ILE A 110 39.39 59.88 28.44
N SER A 111 40.61 59.79 28.97
CA SER A 111 41.34 58.51 29.00
C SER A 111 40.64 57.43 29.84
N LYS A 112 39.96 57.82 30.93
CA LYS A 112 39.14 56.90 31.73
C LYS A 112 37.88 56.46 30.97
N LEU A 113 37.16 57.40 30.36
CA LEU A 113 35.97 57.09 29.56
C LEU A 113 36.32 56.22 28.35
N ASP A 114 37.45 56.46 27.68
CA ASP A 114 37.93 55.62 26.58
C ASP A 114 38.25 54.20 27.04
N TYR A 115 38.78 54.04 28.27
CA TYR A 115 38.99 52.72 28.87
C TYR A 115 37.66 52.02 29.14
N GLU A 116 36.68 52.72 29.75
CA GLU A 116 35.35 52.17 30.01
C GLU A 116 34.61 51.80 28.70
N ILE A 117 34.71 52.63 27.66
CA ILE A 117 34.16 52.36 26.34
C ILE A 117 34.78 51.10 25.73
N LYS A 118 36.11 50.92 25.86
CA LYS A 118 36.79 49.69 25.40
C LYS A 118 36.30 48.46 26.14
N GLU A 119 36.20 48.53 27.47
CA GLU A 119 35.70 47.42 28.29
C GLU A 119 34.26 47.05 27.93
N MET A 120 33.38 48.05 27.76
CA MET A 120 31.99 47.83 27.35
C MET A 120 31.88 47.28 25.93
N ASN A 121 32.69 47.76 25.00
CA ASN A 121 32.74 47.21 23.63
C ASN A 121 33.20 45.75 23.61
N GLU A 122 34.16 45.38 24.46
CA GLU A 122 34.60 43.99 24.59
C GLU A 122 33.49 43.09 25.15
N LYS A 123 32.75 43.55 26.17
CA LYS A 123 31.56 42.85 26.69
C LYS A 123 30.49 42.67 25.59
N ILE A 124 30.18 43.73 24.83
CA ILE A 124 29.23 43.66 23.71
C ILE A 124 29.71 42.66 22.65
N TYR A 125 31.00 42.62 22.34
CA TYR A 125 31.55 41.66 21.39
C TYR A 125 31.39 40.22 21.87
N GLN A 126 31.67 39.95 23.15
CA GLN A 126 31.47 38.64 23.77
C GLN A 126 30.00 38.21 23.72
N GLU A 127 29.07 39.09 24.07
CA GLU A 127 27.62 38.81 24.00
C GLU A 127 27.15 38.56 22.56
N LYS A 128 27.59 39.37 21.59
CA LYS A 128 27.29 39.14 20.16
C LYS A 128 27.84 37.82 19.65
N SER A 129 29.03 37.42 20.10
CA SER A 129 29.61 36.11 19.78
C SER A 129 28.75 34.97 20.34
N ILE A 130 28.29 35.08 21.58
CA ILE A 130 27.39 34.10 22.21
C ILE A 130 26.05 34.05 21.48
N LEU A 131 25.43 35.20 21.17
CA LEU A 131 24.17 35.26 20.42
C LEU A 131 24.29 34.64 19.03
N THR A 132 25.41 34.84 18.35
CA THR A 132 25.69 34.22 17.05
C THR A 132 25.79 32.69 17.16
N LYS A 133 26.46 32.18 18.20
CA LYS A 133 26.49 30.74 18.52
C LYS A 133 25.11 30.19 18.88
N ILE A 134 24.30 30.91 19.65
CA ILE A 134 22.93 30.49 19.97
C ILE A 134 22.07 30.42 18.69
N ARG A 135 22.21 31.41 17.79
CA ARG A 135 21.49 31.44 16.52
C ARG A 135 21.90 30.27 15.61
N SER A 136 23.18 29.93 15.54
CA SER A 136 23.65 28.77 14.78
C SER A 136 23.15 27.45 15.38
N LEU A 137 23.14 27.31 16.71
CA LEU A 137 22.55 26.15 17.39
C LEU A 137 21.05 26.02 17.11
N GLN A 138 20.30 27.12 17.08
CA GLN A 138 18.88 27.11 16.70
C GLN A 138 18.67 26.68 15.24
N GLN A 139 19.52 27.15 14.31
CA GLN A 139 19.50 26.69 12.92
C GLN A 139 19.82 25.20 12.83
N ASN A 140 20.85 24.72 13.55
CA ASN A 140 21.17 23.30 13.64
C ASN A 140 19.99 22.47 14.16
N LYS A 141 19.27 22.93 15.19
CA LYS A 141 18.04 22.25 15.66
C LYS A 141 16.96 22.15 14.58
N LYS A 142 16.80 23.20 13.76
CA LYS A 142 15.87 23.14 12.60
C LYS A 142 16.35 22.10 11.59
N PHE A 143 17.62 22.12 11.21
CA PHE A 143 18.19 21.14 10.28
C PHE A 143 18.06 19.71 10.81
N GLN A 144 18.29 19.47 12.10
CA GLN A 144 18.10 18.16 12.73
C GLN A 144 16.65 17.67 12.63
N LYS A 145 15.65 18.54 12.86
CA LYS A 145 14.23 18.17 12.65
C LYS A 145 13.93 17.85 11.19
N TRP A 146 14.52 18.60 10.25
CA TRP A 146 14.38 18.33 8.82
C TRP A 146 15.02 16.99 8.43
N ILE A 147 16.21 16.69 8.94
CA ILE A 147 16.88 15.39 8.76
C ILE A 147 15.99 14.28 9.31
N GLN A 148 15.49 14.40 10.54
CA GLN A 148 14.61 13.40 11.14
C GLN A 148 13.30 13.18 10.36
N MET A 149 12.72 14.26 9.81
CA MET A 149 11.55 14.13 8.93
C MET A 149 11.88 13.35 7.65
N LEU A 150 13.03 13.65 7.02
CA LEU A 150 13.48 12.96 5.82
C LEU A 150 13.83 11.50 6.11
N GLU A 151 14.47 11.20 7.23
CA GLU A 151 14.74 9.85 7.70
C GLU A 151 13.45 9.07 7.95
N ASN A 152 12.47 9.68 8.63
CA ASN A 152 11.16 9.04 8.84
C ASN A 152 10.44 8.76 7.53
N ARG A 153 10.49 9.70 6.57
CA ARG A 153 9.90 9.53 5.24
C ARG A 153 10.62 8.45 4.43
N LEU A 154 11.95 8.37 4.55
CA LEU A 154 12.75 7.29 3.96
C LEU A 154 12.40 5.94 4.58
N ASN A 155 12.34 5.84 5.91
CA ASN A 155 11.95 4.63 6.63
C ASN A 155 10.54 4.18 6.23
N LEU A 156 9.59 5.11 6.09
CA LEU A 156 8.24 4.79 5.62
C LEU A 156 8.26 4.25 4.18
N ALA A 157 9.05 4.84 3.29
CA ALA A 157 9.21 4.35 1.92
C ALA A 157 9.84 2.95 1.88
N THR A 158 10.90 2.71 2.66
CA THR A 158 11.57 1.42 2.78
C THR A 158 10.63 0.35 3.34
N THR A 159 9.92 0.64 4.43
CA THR A 159 8.96 -0.32 5.01
C THR A 159 7.80 -0.64 4.04
N ASN A 160 7.31 0.34 3.28
CA ASN A 160 6.30 0.08 2.24
C ASN A 160 6.86 -0.76 1.08
N PHE A 161 8.11 -0.52 0.69
CA PHE A 161 8.82 -1.33 -0.28
C PHE A 161 8.97 -2.77 0.21
N ASP A 162 9.42 -2.97 1.45
CA ASP A 162 9.58 -4.29 2.06
C ASP A 162 8.24 -5.04 2.17
N LYS A 163 7.17 -4.35 2.58
CA LYS A 163 5.80 -4.91 2.57
C LYS A 163 5.38 -5.36 1.17
N THR A 164 5.70 -4.57 0.15
CA THR A 164 5.39 -4.90 -1.25
C THR A 164 6.22 -6.09 -1.72
N MET A 165 7.50 -6.14 -1.35
CA MET A 165 8.39 -7.26 -1.67
C MET A 165 7.94 -8.56 -0.99
N TYR A 166 7.52 -8.49 0.28
CA TYR A 166 6.96 -9.64 0.99
C TYR A 166 5.68 -10.16 0.32
N LYS A 167 4.74 -9.27 -0.02
CA LYS A 167 3.53 -9.65 -0.79
C LYS A 167 3.90 -10.27 -2.14
N ASN A 168 4.89 -9.71 -2.85
CA ASN A 168 5.35 -10.24 -4.13
C ASN A 168 5.99 -11.63 -3.97
N ALA A 169 6.77 -11.86 -2.91
CA ALA A 169 7.37 -13.16 -2.60
C ALA A 169 6.29 -14.21 -2.32
N LYS A 170 5.27 -13.88 -1.53
CA LYS A 170 4.13 -14.77 -1.25
C LYS A 170 3.36 -15.13 -2.53
N LEU A 171 3.09 -14.15 -3.40
CA LEU A 171 2.45 -14.41 -4.69
C LEU A 171 3.31 -15.29 -5.60
N ARG A 172 4.64 -15.13 -5.59
CA ARG A 172 5.55 -15.99 -6.35
C ARG A 172 5.52 -17.44 -5.85
N GLU A 173 5.46 -17.63 -4.53
CA GLU A 173 5.32 -18.94 -3.92
C GLU A 173 4.00 -19.59 -4.32
N GLU A 174 2.88 -18.85 -4.25
CA GLU A 174 1.57 -19.33 -4.67
C GLU A 174 1.56 -19.71 -6.16
N ILE A 175 2.14 -18.89 -7.03
CA ILE A 175 2.30 -19.21 -8.46
C ILE A 175 3.13 -20.49 -8.64
N SER A 176 4.19 -20.68 -7.85
CA SER A 176 5.02 -21.88 -7.90
C SER A 176 4.24 -23.13 -7.47
N ASN A 177 3.45 -23.03 -6.41
CA ASN A 177 2.59 -24.10 -5.91
C ASN A 177 1.54 -24.47 -6.95
N LEU A 178 0.83 -23.49 -7.53
CA LEU A 178 -0.15 -23.72 -8.60
C LEU A 178 0.48 -24.35 -9.84
N ARG A 179 1.72 -23.98 -10.19
CA ARG A 179 2.46 -24.62 -11.28
C ARG A 179 2.81 -26.08 -10.99
N PHE A 180 3.21 -26.37 -9.75
CA PHE A 180 3.49 -27.73 -9.31
C PHE A 180 2.23 -28.60 -9.34
N GLU A 181 1.11 -28.10 -8.79
CA GLU A 181 -0.19 -28.77 -8.86
C GLU A 181 -0.62 -29.01 -10.30
N ARG A 182 -0.53 -27.99 -11.17
CA ARG A 182 -0.82 -28.15 -12.61
C ARG A 182 0.07 -29.22 -13.25
N GLY A 183 1.34 -29.31 -12.85
CA GLY A 183 2.26 -30.35 -13.30
C GLY A 183 1.80 -31.75 -12.89
N ILE A 184 1.38 -31.92 -11.64
CA ILE A 184 0.81 -33.18 -11.13
C ILE A 184 -0.47 -33.54 -11.87
N PHE A 185 -1.41 -32.60 -12.00
CA PHE A 185 -2.66 -32.82 -12.72
C PHE A 185 -2.43 -33.22 -14.17
N ASN A 186 -1.50 -32.55 -14.86
CA ASN A 186 -1.16 -32.91 -16.23
C ASN A 186 -0.53 -34.31 -16.31
N SER A 187 0.27 -34.72 -15.34
CA SER A 187 0.80 -36.09 -15.27
C SER A 187 -0.31 -37.13 -15.17
N PHE A 188 -1.28 -36.92 -14.27
CA PHE A 188 -2.45 -37.80 -14.14
C PHE A 188 -3.33 -37.79 -15.39
N TYR A 189 -3.58 -36.62 -15.96
CA TYR A 189 -4.35 -36.49 -17.20
C TYR A 189 -3.72 -37.28 -18.36
N GLN A 190 -2.40 -37.21 -18.50
CA GLN A 190 -1.68 -38.00 -19.50
C GLN A 190 -1.74 -39.51 -19.22
N LYS A 191 -1.73 -39.94 -17.95
CA LYS A 191 -1.94 -41.34 -17.59
C LYS A 191 -3.35 -41.82 -17.96
N PHE A 192 -4.38 -41.04 -17.64
CA PHE A 192 -5.75 -41.38 -18.00
C PHE A 192 -5.97 -41.44 -19.52
N ILE A 193 -5.36 -40.52 -20.29
CA ILE A 193 -5.40 -40.60 -21.76
C ILE A 193 -4.78 -41.91 -22.24
N LYS A 194 -3.64 -42.32 -21.67
CA LYS A 194 -2.99 -43.59 -22.04
C LYS A 194 -3.86 -44.79 -21.70
N GLU A 195 -4.40 -44.85 -20.48
CA GLU A 195 -5.30 -45.93 -20.04
C GLU A 195 -6.55 -46.02 -20.93
N LEU A 196 -7.18 -44.88 -21.25
CA LEU A 196 -8.33 -44.83 -22.14
C LEU A 196 -7.97 -45.31 -23.55
N SER A 197 -6.81 -44.91 -24.06
CA SER A 197 -6.32 -45.39 -25.36
C SER A 197 -6.08 -46.91 -25.36
N GLN A 198 -5.53 -47.46 -24.28
CA GLN A 198 -5.31 -48.89 -24.12
C GLN A 198 -6.64 -49.64 -24.03
N GLN A 199 -7.59 -49.13 -23.25
CA GLN A 199 -8.93 -49.71 -23.13
C GLN A 199 -9.66 -49.70 -24.48
N LYS A 200 -9.54 -48.64 -25.26
CA LYS A 200 -10.13 -48.58 -26.62
C LYS A 200 -9.53 -49.64 -27.54
N VAL A 201 -8.21 -49.88 -27.46
CA VAL A 201 -7.55 -50.95 -28.22
C VAL A 201 -8.05 -52.33 -27.79
N LEU A 202 -8.16 -52.58 -26.46
CA LEU A 202 -8.69 -53.84 -25.94
C LEU A 202 -10.15 -54.07 -26.36
N MET A 203 -10.99 -53.02 -26.28
CA MET A 203 -12.38 -53.07 -26.73
C MET A 203 -12.46 -53.43 -28.21
N ASN A 204 -11.67 -52.78 -29.08
CA ASN A 204 -11.62 -53.12 -30.50
C ASN A 204 -11.15 -54.55 -30.75
N LYS A 205 -10.20 -55.07 -29.96
CA LYS A 205 -9.75 -56.46 -30.05
C LYS A 205 -10.88 -57.44 -29.75
N VAL A 206 -11.62 -57.22 -28.66
CA VAL A 206 -12.77 -58.07 -28.28
C VAL A 206 -13.88 -58.00 -29.32
N VAL A 207 -14.14 -56.81 -29.88
CA VAL A 207 -15.11 -56.64 -30.97
C VAL A 207 -14.69 -57.44 -32.20
N ASN A 208 -13.42 -57.37 -32.60
CA ASN A 208 -12.91 -58.14 -33.75
C ASN A 208 -12.98 -59.64 -33.50
N GLU A 209 -12.55 -60.12 -32.33
CA GLU A 209 -12.68 -61.54 -31.94
C GLU A 209 -14.14 -62.00 -31.94
N SER A 210 -15.07 -61.13 -31.53
CA SER A 210 -16.51 -61.42 -31.57
C SER A 210 -17.06 -61.48 -32.99
N LEU A 211 -16.58 -60.62 -33.89
CA LEU A 211 -16.95 -60.65 -35.31
C LEU A 211 -16.41 -61.90 -36.00
N GLU A 212 -15.16 -62.29 -35.73
CA GLU A 212 -14.57 -63.53 -36.23
C GLU A 212 -15.39 -64.76 -35.79
N ALA A 213 -15.75 -64.83 -34.51
CA ALA A 213 -16.61 -65.91 -34.00
C ALA A 213 -18.02 -65.92 -34.64
N GLN A 214 -18.56 -64.75 -35.00
CA GLN A 214 -19.84 -64.65 -35.71
C GLN A 214 -19.72 -65.16 -37.16
N ASP A 215 -18.63 -64.83 -37.84
CA ASP A 215 -18.35 -65.32 -39.20
C ASP A 215 -18.17 -66.84 -39.22
N GLU A 216 -17.42 -67.40 -38.27
CA GLU A 216 -17.27 -68.86 -38.11
C GLU A 216 -18.63 -69.54 -37.85
N ARG A 217 -19.44 -68.95 -36.97
CA ARG A 217 -20.80 -69.45 -36.69
C ARG A 217 -21.66 -69.42 -37.95
N ALA A 218 -21.60 -68.35 -38.74
CA ALA A 218 -22.35 -68.23 -39.99
C ALA A 218 -21.91 -69.30 -41.00
N GLU A 219 -20.60 -69.59 -41.09
CA GLU A 219 -20.08 -70.65 -41.94
C GLU A 219 -20.59 -72.05 -41.50
N ILE A 220 -20.53 -72.35 -40.20
CA ILE A 220 -21.05 -73.62 -39.66
C ILE A 220 -22.56 -73.73 -39.92
N GLN A 221 -23.32 -72.66 -39.72
CA GLN A 221 -24.75 -72.64 -40.01
C GLN A 221 -25.05 -72.90 -41.49
N ALA A 222 -24.27 -72.31 -42.40
CA ALA A 222 -24.38 -72.57 -43.83
C ALA A 222 -24.07 -74.04 -44.16
N ARG A 223 -23.03 -74.63 -43.56
CA ARG A 223 -22.70 -76.06 -43.72
C ARG A 223 -23.81 -76.96 -43.19
N ILE A 224 -24.37 -76.67 -42.01
CA ILE A 224 -25.51 -77.41 -41.44
C ILE A 224 -26.72 -77.33 -42.37
N PHE A 225 -27.02 -76.15 -42.91
CA PHE A 225 -28.12 -75.96 -43.84
C PHE A 225 -27.93 -76.80 -45.10
N ALA A 226 -26.74 -76.76 -45.71
CA ALA A 226 -26.41 -77.57 -46.88
C ALA A 226 -26.53 -79.08 -46.61
N MET A 227 -26.05 -79.56 -45.44
CA MET A 227 -26.19 -80.96 -45.04
C MET A 227 -27.64 -81.37 -44.80
N LYS A 228 -28.46 -80.51 -44.19
CA LYS A 228 -29.90 -80.74 -44.01
C LYS A 228 -30.63 -80.82 -45.35
N GLU A 229 -30.31 -79.92 -46.28
CA GLU A 229 -30.89 -79.93 -47.63
C GLU A 229 -30.51 -81.22 -48.37
N ARG A 230 -29.25 -81.64 -48.30
CA ARG A 230 -28.77 -82.91 -48.87
C ARG A 230 -29.52 -84.11 -48.28
N ARG A 231 -29.61 -84.19 -46.95
CA ARG A 231 -30.36 -85.25 -46.24
C ARG A 231 -31.83 -85.28 -46.67
N SER A 232 -32.45 -84.12 -46.84
CA SER A 232 -33.84 -84.02 -47.31
C SER A 232 -33.99 -84.61 -48.73
N LYS A 233 -33.05 -84.32 -49.63
CA LYS A 233 -33.05 -84.88 -50.99
C LYS A 233 -32.82 -86.40 -50.97
N GLU A 234 -31.89 -86.89 -50.17
CA GLU A 234 -31.62 -88.33 -49.99
C GLU A 234 -32.83 -89.07 -49.39
N LEU A 235 -33.51 -88.49 -48.40
CA LEU A 235 -34.74 -89.05 -47.83
C LEU A 235 -35.88 -89.11 -48.86
N LEU A 236 -36.03 -88.06 -49.68
CA LEU A 236 -37.00 -88.08 -50.78
C LEU A 236 -36.68 -89.18 -51.80
N HIS A 237 -35.40 -89.33 -52.16
CA HIS A 237 -34.95 -90.39 -53.06
C HIS A 237 -35.22 -91.79 -52.49
N TYR A 238 -34.82 -92.04 -51.24
CA TYR A 238 -35.09 -93.30 -50.54
C TYR A 238 -36.59 -93.62 -50.45
N ASN A 239 -37.43 -92.62 -50.17
CA ASN A 239 -38.88 -92.80 -50.18
C ASN A 239 -39.42 -93.15 -51.57
N MET A 240 -38.83 -92.64 -52.65
CA MET A 240 -39.20 -93.04 -54.01
C MET A 240 -38.80 -94.48 -54.29
N GLU A 241 -37.61 -94.90 -53.89
CA GLU A 241 -37.13 -96.28 -54.03
C GLU A 241 -38.02 -97.28 -53.27
N ILE A 242 -38.37 -96.98 -52.00
CA ILE A 242 -39.29 -97.83 -51.22
C ILE A 242 -40.63 -97.97 -51.93
N ARG A 243 -41.20 -96.88 -52.45
CA ARG A 243 -42.50 -96.96 -53.15
C ARG A 243 -42.41 -97.85 -54.38
N GLU A 244 -41.32 -97.78 -55.13
CA GLU A 244 -41.11 -98.64 -56.29
C GLU A 244 -40.92 -100.11 -55.89
N LEU A 245 -40.16 -100.38 -54.82
CA LEU A 245 -40.03 -101.73 -54.24
C LEU A 245 -41.37 -102.29 -53.74
N ILE A 246 -42.19 -101.47 -53.06
CA ILE A 246 -43.54 -101.86 -52.64
C ILE A 246 -44.39 -102.19 -53.86
N ARG A 247 -44.34 -101.38 -54.92
CA ARG A 247 -45.09 -101.64 -56.17
C ARG A 247 -44.67 -102.96 -56.81
N ILE A 248 -43.36 -103.26 -56.87
CA ILE A 248 -42.83 -104.53 -57.37
C ILE A 248 -43.31 -105.69 -56.47
N PHE A 249 -43.19 -105.55 -55.16
CA PHE A 249 -43.63 -106.57 -54.20
C PHE A 249 -45.13 -106.83 -54.26
N GLU A 250 -45.98 -105.80 -54.37
CA GLU A 250 -47.42 -105.95 -54.54
C GLU A 250 -47.75 -106.69 -55.83
N HIS A 251 -47.04 -106.38 -56.92
CA HIS A 251 -47.18 -107.09 -58.19
C HIS A 251 -46.80 -108.58 -58.05
N GLU A 252 -45.63 -108.88 -57.47
CA GLU A 252 -45.18 -110.26 -57.19
C GLU A 252 -46.12 -111.01 -56.24
N ASN A 253 -46.59 -110.36 -55.19
CA ASN A 253 -47.51 -110.95 -54.23
C ASN A 253 -48.88 -111.19 -54.85
N LYS A 254 -49.39 -110.28 -55.67
CA LYS A 254 -50.61 -110.49 -56.45
C LYS A 254 -50.47 -111.68 -57.41
N GLN A 255 -49.30 -111.83 -58.04
CA GLN A 255 -48.98 -113.00 -58.85
C GLN A 255 -48.94 -114.28 -57.99
N LYS A 256 -48.28 -114.27 -56.83
CA LYS A 256 -48.21 -115.41 -55.91
C LYS A 256 -49.58 -115.80 -55.36
N LEU A 257 -50.39 -114.84 -54.92
CA LEU A 257 -51.77 -115.05 -54.46
C LEU A 257 -52.65 -115.57 -55.59
N PHE A 258 -52.49 -115.07 -56.82
CA PHE A 258 -53.18 -115.63 -57.98
C PHE A 258 -52.79 -117.10 -58.23
N MET A 259 -51.49 -117.44 -58.09
CA MET A 259 -51.02 -118.83 -58.18
C MET A 259 -51.58 -119.69 -57.03
N GLN A 260 -51.61 -119.18 -55.80
CA GLN A 260 -52.16 -119.87 -54.62
C GLN A 260 -53.68 -120.06 -54.69
N ALA A 261 -54.42 -119.04 -55.13
CA ALA A 261 -55.87 -119.13 -55.32
C ALA A 261 -56.25 -120.13 -56.42
N LYS A 262 -55.39 -120.29 -57.45
CA LYS A 262 -55.54 -121.39 -58.41
C LYS A 262 -55.19 -122.77 -57.84
N SER A 263 -54.50 -122.85 -56.70
CA SER A 263 -54.06 -124.11 -56.09
C SER A 263 -54.86 -124.57 -54.87
N PHE A 264 -55.85 -123.80 -54.37
CA PHE A 264 -56.61 -124.13 -53.14
C PHE A 264 -58.08 -124.53 -53.40
N ASP A 265 -58.49 -125.61 -52.74
CA ASP A 265 -59.83 -126.22 -52.79
C ASP A 265 -60.75 -125.69 -51.67
N ARG A 266 -62.06 -125.66 -51.92
CA ARG A 266 -63.03 -124.69 -51.34
C ARG A 266 -63.56 -124.97 -49.92
N SER A 267 -62.94 -125.84 -49.11
CA SER A 267 -63.58 -126.43 -47.90
C SER A 267 -63.17 -125.88 -46.52
N ASP A 268 -62.18 -125.00 -46.39
CA ASP A 268 -61.56 -124.73 -45.07
C ASP A 268 -61.93 -123.39 -44.39
N ILE A 269 -62.82 -122.59 -44.97
CA ILE A 269 -63.12 -121.21 -44.49
C ILE A 269 -64.10 -121.16 -43.29
N GLU A 270 -64.92 -122.19 -43.06
CA GLU A 270 -65.98 -122.15 -42.04
C GLU A 270 -65.51 -122.42 -40.58
N ARG A 271 -64.28 -122.89 -40.35
CA ARG A 271 -63.87 -123.37 -39.01
C ARG A 271 -63.24 -122.33 -38.08
N GLU A 272 -62.79 -121.17 -38.57
CA GLU A 272 -62.05 -120.20 -37.75
C GLU A 272 -62.88 -119.07 -37.12
N GLU A 273 -64.03 -118.68 -37.69
CA GLU A 273 -64.79 -117.52 -37.19
C GLU A 273 -65.51 -117.75 -35.85
N VAL A 274 -65.76 -119.01 -35.47
CA VAL A 274 -66.53 -119.35 -34.27
C VAL A 274 -65.73 -119.17 -32.97
N LYS A 275 -64.38 -119.23 -33.01
CA LYS A 275 -63.55 -119.19 -31.80
C LYS A 275 -63.35 -117.78 -31.22
N LYS A 276 -63.41 -116.73 -32.04
CA LYS A 276 -63.05 -115.36 -31.61
C LYS A 276 -64.15 -114.61 -30.82
N LYS A 277 -65.39 -115.10 -30.76
CA LYS A 277 -66.52 -114.39 -30.13
C LYS A 277 -66.80 -114.73 -28.65
N GLN A 278 -66.19 -115.77 -28.08
CA GLN A 278 -66.52 -116.24 -26.72
C GLN A 278 -65.67 -115.64 -25.60
N GLU A 279 -64.53 -115.01 -25.89
CA GLU A 279 -63.56 -114.59 -24.86
C GLU A 279 -63.82 -113.17 -24.28
N ALA A 280 -64.70 -112.38 -24.89
CA ALA A 280 -64.89 -110.97 -24.55
C ALA A 280 -65.85 -110.69 -23.37
N SER A 281 -66.63 -111.67 -22.88
CA SER A 281 -67.75 -111.41 -21.94
C SER A 281 -67.49 -111.72 -20.45
N ALA A 282 -66.34 -112.28 -20.07
CA ALA A 282 -66.16 -112.88 -18.73
C ALA A 282 -65.39 -112.03 -17.68
N LYS A 283 -65.05 -110.76 -17.94
CA LYS A 283 -64.17 -109.96 -17.06
C LYS A 283 -64.81 -108.69 -16.46
N ILE A 284 -66.03 -108.77 -15.92
CA ILE A 284 -66.61 -107.68 -15.11
C ILE A 284 -67.39 -108.24 -13.92
N LYS A 285 -66.71 -108.50 -12.78
CA LYS A 285 -67.19 -108.28 -11.40
C LYS A 285 -66.21 -108.81 -10.36
N ALA A 286 -66.17 -108.10 -9.23
CA ALA A 286 -65.49 -108.37 -7.95
C ALA A 286 -64.05 -107.82 -7.76
N LYS A 287 -63.98 -106.58 -7.27
CA LYS A 287 -62.86 -106.05 -6.47
C LYS A 287 -63.43 -105.45 -5.18
N LYS A 288 -63.08 -106.04 -4.03
CA LYS A 288 -62.81 -105.36 -2.75
C LYS A 288 -61.77 -106.18 -1.96
N PRO A 289 -60.90 -105.53 -1.18
CA PRO A 289 -59.59 -106.04 -0.83
C PRO A 289 -59.64 -106.94 0.42
N LYS A 290 -58.89 -108.03 0.38
CA LYS A 290 -58.47 -108.80 1.56
C LYS A 290 -56.95 -108.71 1.65
N GLU A 291 -56.49 -108.57 2.87
CA GLU A 291 -55.08 -108.47 3.27
C GLU A 291 -54.20 -109.50 2.56
N GLU A 292 -53.08 -109.01 2.04
CA GLU A 292 -52.23 -109.74 1.13
C GLU A 292 -51.34 -110.74 1.88
N THR A 293 -51.79 -112.00 1.88
CA THR A 293 -51.05 -113.20 2.27
C THR A 293 -50.10 -113.58 1.13
N PHE A 294 -49.06 -114.37 1.35
CA PHE A 294 -48.07 -114.81 0.33
C PHE A 294 -48.68 -115.22 -1.04
N GLU A 295 -49.88 -115.80 -1.04
CA GLU A 295 -50.64 -116.17 -2.24
C GLU A 295 -51.15 -114.98 -3.08
N SER A 296 -51.41 -113.80 -2.49
CA SER A 296 -51.80 -112.60 -3.25
C SER A 296 -50.61 -111.90 -3.87
N TYR A 297 -49.42 -111.96 -3.25
CA TYR A 297 -48.18 -111.52 -3.88
C TYR A 297 -47.87 -112.39 -5.10
N GLN A 298 -48.08 -113.71 -4.99
CA GLN A 298 -47.94 -114.63 -6.11
C GLN A 298 -49.02 -114.41 -7.19
N ALA A 299 -50.26 -114.09 -6.82
CA ALA A 299 -51.32 -113.74 -7.75
C ALA A 299 -51.13 -112.36 -8.40
N ALA A 300 -50.58 -111.38 -7.69
CA ALA A 300 -50.20 -110.07 -8.22
C ALA A 300 -48.98 -110.19 -9.13
N TYR A 301 -48.04 -111.07 -8.79
CA TYR A 301 -46.86 -111.44 -9.57
C TYR A 301 -47.25 -112.07 -10.92
N GLU A 302 -48.12 -113.08 -10.91
CA GLU A 302 -48.63 -113.66 -12.16
C GLU A 302 -49.41 -112.63 -12.99
N ARG A 303 -50.09 -111.69 -12.32
CA ARG A 303 -50.84 -110.62 -13.00
C ARG A 303 -49.90 -109.57 -13.61
N LEU A 304 -48.79 -109.25 -12.96
CA LEU A 304 -47.74 -108.36 -13.46
C LEU A 304 -47.03 -108.96 -14.67
N VAL A 305 -46.66 -110.24 -14.60
CA VAL A 305 -46.06 -110.98 -15.73
C VAL A 305 -46.99 -111.03 -16.93
N ARG A 306 -48.30 -111.30 -16.70
CA ARG A 306 -49.31 -111.27 -17.76
C ARG A 306 -49.57 -109.87 -18.34
N LEU A 307 -49.31 -108.80 -17.60
CA LEU A 307 -49.53 -107.41 -18.02
C LEU A 307 -48.28 -106.77 -18.66
N SER A 308 -47.07 -107.15 -18.23
CA SER A 308 -45.82 -106.63 -18.78
C SER A 308 -45.41 -107.35 -20.07
N GLY A 309 -45.92 -108.56 -20.32
CA GLY A 309 -45.66 -109.31 -21.56
C GLY A 309 -44.24 -109.90 -21.65
N HIS A 310 -43.47 -109.87 -20.56
CA HIS A 310 -42.15 -110.48 -20.45
C HIS A 310 -42.25 -111.85 -19.75
N GLU A 311 -41.62 -112.88 -20.32
CA GLU A 311 -41.68 -114.27 -19.79
C GLU A 311 -40.71 -114.52 -18.62
N ASP A 312 -39.77 -113.61 -18.36
CA ASP A 312 -38.68 -113.79 -17.39
C ASP A 312 -38.63 -112.70 -16.31
N VAL A 313 -38.44 -113.11 -15.05
CA VAL A 313 -38.55 -112.26 -13.84
C VAL A 313 -37.39 -111.28 -13.76
N GLU A 314 -36.20 -111.75 -14.13
CA GLU A 314 -34.96 -111.00 -14.04
C GLU A 314 -34.99 -109.80 -14.99
N SER A 315 -35.56 -109.97 -16.19
CA SER A 315 -35.73 -108.87 -17.15
C SER A 315 -36.71 -107.79 -16.69
N LEU A 316 -37.75 -108.14 -15.92
CA LEU A 316 -38.68 -107.16 -15.36
C LEU A 316 -38.04 -106.37 -14.21
N ILE A 317 -37.25 -107.04 -13.37
CA ILE A 317 -36.47 -106.40 -12.31
C ILE A 317 -35.42 -105.47 -12.92
N ASP A 318 -34.75 -105.87 -13.99
CA ASP A 318 -33.79 -105.03 -14.70
C ASP A 318 -34.43 -103.77 -15.29
N GLN A 319 -35.60 -103.89 -15.93
CA GLN A 319 -36.35 -102.72 -16.41
C GLN A 319 -36.86 -101.85 -15.26
N PHE A 320 -37.25 -102.45 -14.13
CA PHE A 320 -37.66 -101.69 -12.95
C PHE A 320 -36.48 -100.93 -12.35
N ASN A 321 -35.31 -101.57 -12.23
CA ASN A 321 -34.07 -100.94 -11.79
C ASN A 321 -33.64 -99.84 -12.76
N GLU A 322 -33.71 -100.07 -14.08
CA GLU A 322 -33.40 -99.03 -15.07
C GLU A 322 -34.37 -97.84 -14.98
N ASN A 323 -35.66 -98.13 -14.74
CA ASN A 323 -36.65 -97.08 -14.51
C ASN A 323 -36.44 -96.38 -13.17
N GLU A 324 -36.04 -97.10 -12.12
CA GLU A 324 -35.71 -96.55 -10.80
C GLU A 324 -34.46 -95.66 -10.87
N GLU A 325 -33.42 -96.09 -11.58
CA GLU A 325 -32.22 -95.28 -11.85
C GLU A 325 -32.56 -94.02 -12.63
N LYS A 326 -33.40 -94.11 -13.67
CA LYS A 326 -33.91 -92.93 -14.39
C LYS A 326 -34.72 -92.01 -13.49
N ASN A 327 -35.53 -92.58 -12.59
CA ASN A 327 -36.35 -91.82 -11.65
C ASN A 327 -35.48 -91.14 -10.58
N PHE A 328 -34.45 -91.84 -10.09
CA PHE A 328 -33.47 -91.33 -9.12
C PHE A 328 -32.62 -90.22 -9.73
N ALA A 329 -32.17 -90.39 -10.97
CA ALA A 329 -31.49 -89.33 -11.73
C ALA A 329 -32.39 -88.10 -11.93
N SER A 330 -33.68 -88.32 -12.25
CA SER A 330 -34.66 -87.25 -12.38
C SER A 330 -34.92 -86.53 -11.05
N PHE A 331 -34.99 -87.27 -9.94
CA PHE A 331 -35.18 -86.73 -8.60
C PHE A 331 -33.96 -85.90 -8.16
N ASN A 332 -32.74 -86.38 -8.42
CA ASN A 332 -31.52 -85.62 -8.15
C ASN A 332 -31.45 -84.35 -8.98
N TYR A 333 -31.81 -84.41 -10.26
CA TYR A 333 -31.89 -83.23 -11.11
C TYR A 333 -32.92 -82.22 -10.60
N VAL A 334 -34.12 -82.67 -10.19
CA VAL A 334 -35.13 -81.79 -9.60
C VAL A 334 -34.63 -81.15 -8.30
N ASN A 335 -33.89 -81.87 -7.46
CA ASN A 335 -33.31 -81.31 -6.24
C ASN A 335 -32.20 -80.29 -6.53
N GLU A 336 -31.35 -80.54 -7.53
CA GLU A 336 -30.32 -79.60 -7.96
C GLU A 336 -30.95 -78.32 -8.54
N VAL A 337 -31.98 -78.48 -9.39
CA VAL A 337 -32.75 -77.34 -9.92
C VAL A 337 -33.46 -76.57 -8.81
N ASN A 338 -34.04 -77.25 -7.82
CA ASN A 338 -34.65 -76.57 -6.67
C ASN A 338 -33.62 -75.83 -5.81
N SER A 339 -32.44 -76.42 -5.60
CA SER A 339 -31.34 -75.76 -4.89
C SER A 339 -30.86 -74.51 -5.65
N GLU A 340 -30.79 -74.59 -6.98
CA GLU A 340 -30.45 -73.46 -7.84
C GLU A 340 -31.54 -72.38 -7.84
N ILE A 341 -32.82 -72.77 -7.80
CA ILE A 341 -33.94 -71.83 -7.64
C ILE A 341 -33.84 -71.09 -6.31
N GLU A 342 -33.57 -71.79 -5.20
CA GLU A 342 -33.38 -71.16 -3.89
C GLU A 342 -32.18 -70.21 -3.88
N ARG A 343 -31.06 -70.61 -4.52
CA ARG A 343 -29.88 -69.75 -4.69
C ARG A 343 -30.20 -68.47 -5.46
N LEU A 344 -30.90 -68.60 -6.59
CA LEU A 344 -31.32 -67.47 -7.42
C LEU A 344 -32.33 -66.57 -6.70
N GLN A 345 -33.25 -67.14 -5.92
CA GLN A 345 -34.19 -66.37 -5.10
C GLN A 345 -33.48 -65.57 -4.00
N ALA A 346 -32.47 -66.15 -3.34
CA ALA A 346 -31.65 -65.43 -2.36
C ALA A 346 -30.84 -64.30 -3.01
N GLU A 347 -30.32 -64.52 -4.23
CA GLU A 347 -29.61 -63.51 -5.00
C GLU A 347 -30.55 -62.36 -5.41
N ILE A 348 -31.76 -62.68 -5.89
CA ILE A 348 -32.81 -61.69 -6.20
C ILE A 348 -33.12 -60.86 -4.96
N HIS A 349 -33.39 -61.49 -3.81
CA HIS A 349 -33.73 -60.77 -2.58
C HIS A 349 -32.60 -59.83 -2.15
N LYS A 350 -31.34 -60.29 -2.26
CA LYS A 350 -30.16 -59.44 -1.98
C LYS A 350 -30.10 -58.24 -2.91
N THR A 351 -30.33 -58.43 -4.21
CA THR A 351 -30.34 -57.32 -5.16
C THR A 351 -31.51 -56.36 -4.92
N GLU A 352 -32.67 -56.85 -4.50
CA GLU A 352 -33.83 -56.01 -4.13
C GLU A 352 -33.53 -55.16 -2.90
N ASP A 353 -32.88 -55.74 -1.88
CA ASP A 353 -32.43 -55.02 -0.68
C ASP A 353 -31.37 -53.94 -1.01
N GLU A 354 -30.42 -54.25 -1.90
CA GLU A 354 -29.44 -53.28 -2.39
C GLU A 354 -30.11 -52.13 -3.16
N ILE A 355 -31.10 -52.43 -4.02
CA ILE A 355 -31.90 -51.40 -4.72
C ILE A 355 -32.67 -50.54 -3.73
N ALA A 356 -33.26 -51.12 -2.67
CA ALA A 356 -33.98 -50.38 -1.64
C ALA A 356 -33.05 -49.43 -0.88
N ASN A 357 -31.84 -49.88 -0.53
CA ASN A 357 -30.82 -49.07 0.14
C ASN A 357 -30.30 -47.93 -0.76
N LEU A 358 -30.03 -48.21 -2.03
CA LEU A 358 -29.60 -47.15 -2.96
C LEU A 358 -30.70 -46.11 -3.18
N LYS A 359 -31.97 -46.54 -3.27
CA LYS A 359 -33.11 -45.62 -3.35
C LYS A 359 -33.27 -44.75 -2.10
N SER A 360 -33.05 -45.30 -0.91
CA SER A 360 -33.14 -44.53 0.34
C SER A 360 -32.00 -43.50 0.45
N GLN A 361 -30.77 -43.90 0.13
CA GLN A 361 -29.62 -42.98 0.05
C GLN A 361 -29.82 -41.87 -0.98
N GLN A 362 -30.37 -42.20 -2.16
CA GLN A 362 -30.68 -41.21 -3.18
C GLN A 362 -31.73 -40.20 -2.70
N ARG A 363 -32.76 -40.63 -1.96
CA ARG A 363 -33.77 -39.73 -1.38
C ARG A 363 -33.16 -38.79 -0.34
N ILE A 364 -32.29 -39.29 0.54
CA ILE A 364 -31.62 -38.49 1.56
C ILE A 364 -30.71 -37.44 0.90
N SER A 365 -29.82 -37.88 -0.01
CA SER A 365 -28.91 -36.98 -0.72
C SER A 365 -29.65 -35.96 -1.60
N SER A 366 -30.75 -36.37 -2.23
CA SER A 366 -31.61 -35.44 -2.97
C SER A 366 -32.27 -34.42 -2.05
N GLY A 367 -32.72 -34.83 -0.85
CA GLY A 367 -33.29 -33.93 0.16
C GLY A 367 -32.29 -32.88 0.64
N GLU A 368 -31.07 -33.33 0.98
CA GLU A 368 -29.96 -32.44 1.38
C GLU A 368 -29.59 -31.46 0.26
N ARG A 369 -29.47 -31.93 -0.99
CA ARG A 369 -29.23 -31.05 -2.15
C ARG A 369 -30.34 -30.02 -2.32
N HIS A 370 -31.60 -30.42 -2.14
CA HIS A 370 -32.75 -29.51 -2.26
C HIS A 370 -32.78 -28.46 -1.15
N GLN A 371 -32.39 -28.86 0.07
CA GLN A 371 -32.25 -27.92 1.18
C GLN A 371 -31.11 -26.92 0.93
N ASN A 372 -29.93 -27.41 0.55
CA ASN A 372 -28.79 -26.56 0.22
C ASN A 372 -29.09 -25.59 -0.93
N LEU A 373 -29.81 -26.04 -1.97
CA LEU A 373 -30.26 -25.18 -3.07
C LEU A 373 -31.21 -24.08 -2.57
N ARG A 374 -32.19 -24.41 -1.73
CA ARG A 374 -33.08 -23.39 -1.15
C ARG A 374 -32.33 -22.38 -0.28
N GLU A 375 -31.38 -22.81 0.53
CA GLU A 375 -30.56 -21.90 1.34
C GLU A 375 -29.67 -20.99 0.48
N LEU A 376 -29.15 -21.51 -0.63
CA LEU A 376 -28.39 -20.72 -1.62
C LEU A 376 -29.29 -19.72 -2.36
N GLU A 377 -30.49 -20.12 -2.75
CA GLU A 377 -31.49 -19.24 -3.37
C GLU A 377 -31.91 -18.11 -2.42
N GLU A 378 -32.14 -18.42 -1.13
CA GLU A 378 -32.48 -17.40 -0.14
C GLU A 378 -31.33 -16.41 0.09
N LYS A 379 -30.09 -16.90 0.15
CA LYS A 379 -28.91 -16.04 0.24
C LYS A 379 -28.75 -15.15 -1.00
N LEU A 380 -28.94 -15.73 -2.19
CA LEU A 380 -28.90 -14.99 -3.45
C LEU A 380 -29.95 -13.87 -3.45
N GLN A 381 -31.18 -14.18 -3.04
CA GLN A 381 -32.27 -13.22 -2.98
C GLN A 381 -31.96 -12.07 -2.01
N LYS A 382 -31.46 -12.37 -0.81
CA LYS A 382 -31.02 -11.35 0.16
C LYS A 382 -29.92 -10.46 -0.41
N THR A 383 -28.91 -11.05 -1.05
CA THR A 383 -27.83 -10.28 -1.68
C THR A 383 -28.35 -9.40 -2.82
N ILE A 384 -29.29 -9.90 -3.63
CA ILE A 384 -29.93 -9.09 -4.68
C ILE A 384 -30.65 -7.88 -4.07
N GLU A 385 -31.46 -8.09 -3.03
CA GLU A 385 -32.19 -7.02 -2.34
C GLU A 385 -31.23 -5.96 -1.74
N GLU A 386 -30.14 -6.38 -1.09
CA GLU A 386 -29.09 -5.49 -0.56
C GLU A 386 -28.39 -4.70 -1.68
N THR A 387 -28.10 -5.34 -2.81
CA THR A 387 -27.47 -4.68 -3.96
C THR A 387 -28.41 -3.67 -4.62
N GLU A 388 -29.70 -3.99 -4.78
CA GLU A 388 -30.69 -3.07 -5.32
C GLU A 388 -30.88 -1.85 -4.42
N LEU A 389 -30.88 -2.03 -3.09
CA LEU A 389 -31.00 -0.93 -2.13
C LEU A 389 -29.76 -0.02 -2.18
N SER A 390 -28.58 -0.62 -2.26
CA SER A 390 -27.31 0.12 -2.41
C SER A 390 -27.26 0.87 -3.75
N GLU A 391 -27.74 0.26 -4.84
CA GLU A 391 -27.78 0.89 -6.16
C GLU A 391 -28.78 2.06 -6.20
N LYS A 392 -29.95 1.93 -5.53
CA LYS A 392 -30.90 3.04 -5.37
C LYS A 392 -30.26 4.20 -4.61
N SER A 393 -29.61 3.92 -3.48
CA SER A 393 -28.90 4.92 -2.68
C SER A 393 -27.79 5.60 -3.47
N TYR A 394 -27.00 4.83 -4.23
CA TYR A 394 -25.97 5.37 -5.12
C TYR A 394 -26.55 6.28 -6.22
N LYS A 395 -27.68 5.89 -6.85
CA LYS A 395 -28.37 6.72 -7.86
C LYS A 395 -28.86 8.04 -7.26
N GLU A 396 -29.34 8.03 -6.01
CA GLU A 396 -29.76 9.25 -5.32
C GLU A 396 -28.56 10.17 -5.03
N VAL A 397 -27.47 9.63 -4.48
CA VAL A 397 -26.23 10.40 -4.21
C VAL A 397 -25.62 10.92 -5.51
N SER A 398 -25.61 10.13 -6.58
CA SER A 398 -25.11 10.56 -7.90
C SER A 398 -25.92 11.73 -8.45
N LYS A 399 -27.26 11.72 -8.33
CA LYS A 399 -28.09 12.87 -8.74
C LYS A 399 -27.76 14.14 -7.97
N ILE A 400 -27.52 14.01 -6.66
CA ILE A 400 -27.12 15.15 -5.81
C ILE A 400 -25.75 15.67 -6.27
N MET A 401 -24.81 14.76 -6.56
CA MET A 401 -23.48 15.10 -7.04
C MET A 401 -23.51 15.79 -8.41
N ASP A 402 -24.34 15.32 -9.34
CA ASP A 402 -24.54 15.94 -10.66
C ASP A 402 -25.12 17.35 -10.52
N HIS A 403 -26.10 17.53 -9.62
CA HIS A 403 -26.68 18.84 -9.33
C HIS A 403 -25.65 19.80 -8.72
N LEU A 404 -24.84 19.31 -7.77
CA LEU A 404 -23.78 20.10 -7.16
C LEU A 404 -22.71 20.50 -8.19
N SER A 405 -22.30 19.56 -9.05
CA SER A 405 -21.33 19.81 -10.11
C SER A 405 -21.83 20.87 -11.09
N SER A 406 -23.09 20.78 -11.51
CA SER A 406 -23.74 21.81 -12.34
C SER A 406 -23.82 23.16 -11.62
N GLY A 407 -24.16 23.17 -10.33
CA GLY A 407 -24.17 24.39 -9.51
C GLY A 407 -22.79 25.05 -9.44
N ILE A 408 -21.73 24.28 -9.21
CA ILE A 408 -20.35 24.76 -9.18
C ILE A 408 -19.95 25.33 -10.55
N ASP A 409 -20.29 24.65 -11.65
CA ASP A 409 -20.02 25.14 -13.01
C ASP A 409 -20.68 26.50 -13.27
N THR A 410 -21.94 26.68 -12.81
CA THR A 410 -22.62 27.97 -12.93
C THR A 410 -21.93 29.07 -12.13
N ILE A 411 -21.55 28.80 -10.87
CA ILE A 411 -20.86 29.76 -10.00
C ILE A 411 -19.48 30.10 -10.56
N PHE A 412 -18.73 29.10 -11.01
CA PHE A 412 -17.41 29.26 -11.62
C PHE A 412 -17.47 30.15 -12.86
N SER A 413 -18.51 30.00 -13.67
CA SER A 413 -18.78 30.82 -14.85
C SER A 413 -19.19 32.26 -14.48
N VAL A 414 -20.05 32.44 -13.47
CA VAL A 414 -20.54 33.76 -13.02
C VAL A 414 -19.43 34.59 -12.38
N ILE A 415 -18.58 33.97 -11.57
CA ILE A 415 -17.44 34.64 -10.88
C ILE A 415 -16.27 34.87 -11.85
N GLN A 416 -16.32 34.33 -13.07
CA GLN A 416 -15.25 34.40 -14.08
C GLN A 416 -13.90 33.91 -13.52
N CYS A 417 -13.91 32.73 -12.91
CA CYS A 417 -12.69 32.13 -12.37
C CYS A 417 -11.76 31.65 -13.50
N ASP A 418 -10.45 31.82 -13.32
CA ASP A 418 -9.45 31.44 -14.33
C ASP A 418 -9.30 29.91 -14.42
N ALA A 419 -9.96 29.29 -15.40
CA ALA A 419 -9.88 27.85 -15.68
C ALA A 419 -8.46 27.36 -16.03
N SER A 420 -7.58 28.26 -16.46
CA SER A 420 -6.23 27.96 -16.93
C SER A 420 -5.35 27.30 -15.87
N ARG A 421 -5.48 27.69 -14.59
CA ARG A 421 -4.68 27.14 -13.49
C ARG A 421 -5.11 25.72 -13.11
N ILE A 422 -6.40 25.44 -13.21
CA ILE A 422 -6.99 24.12 -12.96
C ILE A 422 -6.71 23.17 -14.15
N LYS A 423 -6.84 23.67 -15.39
CA LYS A 423 -6.58 22.92 -16.63
C LYS A 423 -5.10 22.51 -16.77
N LEU A 424 -4.17 23.32 -16.27
CA LEU A 424 -2.73 23.01 -16.25
C LEU A 424 -2.36 21.94 -15.22
N LEU A 425 -3.09 21.83 -14.10
CA LEU A 425 -2.90 20.76 -13.11
C LEU A 425 -3.51 19.42 -13.56
N LEU A 426 -4.60 19.46 -14.33
CA LEU A 426 -5.39 18.28 -14.71
C LEU A 426 -5.07 17.72 -16.10
N GLY A 427 -4.16 18.35 -16.84
CA GLY A 427 -3.53 17.82 -18.05
C GLY A 427 -4.43 17.78 -19.31
N THR A 428 -5.65 17.23 -19.22
CA THR A 428 -6.55 17.02 -20.38
C THR A 428 -8.03 16.76 -20.04
N SER A 429 -8.45 16.57 -18.80
CA SER A 429 -9.86 16.29 -18.47
C SER A 429 -10.70 17.57 -18.43
N GLU A 430 -11.53 17.78 -19.45
CA GLU A 430 -12.46 18.91 -19.53
C GLU A 430 -13.78 18.49 -18.85
N GLY A 431 -14.02 18.99 -17.64
CA GLY A 431 -15.23 18.75 -16.86
C GLY A 431 -14.98 18.64 -15.35
N ILE A 432 -15.97 18.98 -14.53
CA ILE A 432 -15.94 18.76 -13.08
C ILE A 432 -16.14 17.26 -12.80
N THR A 433 -15.20 16.65 -12.09
CA THR A 433 -15.22 15.28 -11.59
C THR A 433 -15.00 15.29 -10.08
N ASP A 434 -15.42 14.25 -9.38
CA ASP A 434 -15.39 14.22 -7.91
C ASP A 434 -13.99 14.50 -7.30
N HIS A 435 -12.93 14.10 -8.02
CA HIS A 435 -11.54 14.35 -7.62
C HIS A 435 -11.08 15.78 -7.83
N ASN A 436 -11.70 16.51 -8.76
CA ASN A 436 -11.33 17.88 -9.09
C ASN A 436 -12.26 18.93 -8.46
N LEU A 437 -13.42 18.51 -7.93
CA LEU A 437 -14.42 19.33 -7.24
C LEU A 437 -13.78 20.26 -6.19
N MET A 438 -12.84 19.72 -5.41
CA MET A 438 -12.15 20.46 -4.36
C MET A 438 -11.23 21.56 -4.91
N HIS A 439 -10.63 21.34 -6.08
CA HIS A 439 -9.81 22.35 -6.76
C HIS A 439 -10.67 23.48 -7.34
N TYR A 440 -11.86 23.16 -7.84
CA TYR A 440 -12.84 24.17 -8.26
C TYR A 440 -13.32 25.01 -7.07
N PHE A 441 -13.66 24.40 -5.94
CA PHE A 441 -14.03 25.13 -4.72
C PHE A 441 -12.92 26.06 -4.22
N SER A 442 -11.67 25.60 -4.18
CA SER A 442 -10.55 26.43 -3.75
C SER A 442 -10.32 27.63 -4.68
N ALA A 443 -10.52 27.47 -5.98
CA ALA A 443 -10.41 28.58 -6.93
C ALA A 443 -11.57 29.58 -6.78
N ILE A 444 -12.79 29.09 -6.57
CA ILE A 444 -13.98 29.92 -6.30
C ILE A 444 -13.77 30.70 -5.00
N GLU A 445 -13.31 30.04 -3.94
CA GLU A 445 -13.05 30.66 -2.64
C GLU A 445 -12.01 31.78 -2.77
N GLN A 446 -10.89 31.51 -3.45
CA GLN A 446 -9.84 32.51 -3.65
C GLN A 446 -10.36 33.73 -4.43
N LYS A 447 -11.05 33.52 -5.56
CA LYS A 447 -11.59 34.63 -6.36
C LYS A 447 -12.69 35.39 -5.63
N THR A 448 -13.53 34.70 -4.85
CA THR A 448 -14.56 35.34 -4.03
C THR A 448 -13.91 36.21 -2.94
N SER A 449 -12.86 35.73 -2.29
CA SER A 449 -12.07 36.51 -1.34
C SER A 449 -11.44 37.74 -1.99
N ASP A 450 -10.86 37.60 -3.19
CA ASP A 450 -10.27 38.73 -3.93
C ASP A 450 -11.34 39.78 -4.30
N LEU A 451 -12.50 39.36 -4.79
CA LEU A 451 -13.62 40.25 -5.10
C LEU A 451 -14.14 40.98 -3.85
N LEU A 452 -14.23 40.27 -2.72
CA LEU A 452 -14.62 40.86 -1.43
C LEU A 452 -13.59 41.90 -0.94
N GLN A 453 -12.29 41.64 -1.14
CA GLN A 453 -11.23 42.61 -0.84
C GLN A 453 -11.30 43.85 -1.75
N ILE A 454 -11.63 43.68 -3.03
CA ILE A 454 -11.83 44.81 -3.95
C ILE A 454 -13.06 45.63 -3.53
N GLU A 455 -14.16 44.97 -3.18
CA GLU A 455 -15.40 45.62 -2.75
C GLU A 455 -15.20 46.41 -1.45
N THR A 456 -14.52 45.83 -0.46
CA THR A 456 -14.13 46.54 0.77
C THR A 456 -13.20 47.72 0.51
N PHE A 457 -12.23 47.58 -0.40
CA PHE A 457 -11.37 48.69 -0.83
C PHE A 457 -12.18 49.81 -1.51
N LEU A 458 -13.14 49.46 -2.37
CA LEU A 458 -14.03 50.44 -3.02
C LEU A 458 -14.93 51.15 -2.01
N ARG A 459 -15.48 50.45 -1.00
CA ARG A 459 -16.22 51.07 0.11
C ARG A 459 -15.34 52.04 0.91
N LEU A 460 -14.11 51.65 1.24
CA LEU A 460 -13.14 52.53 1.92
C LEU A 460 -12.77 53.75 1.07
N LYS A 461 -12.67 53.59 -0.26
CA LYS A 461 -12.42 54.71 -1.18
C LYS A 461 -13.62 55.66 -1.29
N SER A 462 -14.85 55.13 -1.26
CA SER A 462 -16.09 55.93 -1.24
C SER A 462 -16.22 56.77 0.04
N LEU A 463 -15.73 56.25 1.17
CA LEU A 463 -15.72 56.94 2.47
C LEU A 463 -14.66 58.04 2.62
N LYS A 464 -13.67 58.14 1.72
CA LYS A 464 -12.62 59.19 1.76
C LYS A 464 -13.13 60.61 1.45
N GLY A 465 -14.44 60.81 1.27
CA GLY A 465 -15.06 62.10 0.98
C GLY A 465 -15.86 62.73 2.14
N GLN A 466 -16.06 62.06 3.28
CA GLN A 466 -16.76 62.60 4.44
C GLN A 466 -16.06 62.19 5.75
N ASP A 467 -16.23 63.04 6.78
CA ASP A 467 -15.54 63.13 8.08
C ASP A 467 -15.15 61.83 8.81
N PRO A 468 -14.15 61.87 9.73
CA PRO A 468 -13.54 60.67 10.29
C PRO A 468 -14.45 59.98 11.32
N ILE A 469 -14.90 58.77 11.01
CA ILE A 469 -15.55 57.83 11.95
C ILE A 469 -14.53 56.77 12.38
N PRO A 470 -14.54 56.27 13.64
CA PRO A 470 -13.48 55.41 14.16
C PRO A 470 -13.37 54.10 13.38
N ILE A 471 -12.13 53.78 13.03
CA ILE A 471 -11.71 52.52 12.44
C ILE A 471 -11.88 51.43 13.51
N ILE A 472 -13.04 50.77 13.57
CA ILE A 472 -13.25 49.59 14.39
C ILE A 472 -13.89 48.48 13.54
N SER A 473 -13.03 47.48 13.26
CA SER A 473 -13.32 46.11 12.83
C SER A 473 -14.38 45.88 11.74
N VAL A 474 -14.04 46.19 10.50
CA VAL A 474 -14.69 45.51 9.36
C VAL A 474 -13.81 44.32 8.99
N ASN A 475 -13.91 43.23 9.75
CA ASN A 475 -13.36 41.96 9.31
C ASN A 475 -14.23 41.52 8.11
N PRO A 476 -13.68 41.37 6.88
CA PRO A 476 -14.48 41.15 5.67
C PRO A 476 -15.38 39.92 5.76
N PHE A 477 -14.99 38.94 6.58
CA PHE A 477 -15.70 37.68 6.78
C PHE A 477 -16.99 37.80 7.62
N LEU A 478 -17.18 38.88 8.39
CA LEU A 478 -18.37 39.10 9.23
C LEU A 478 -19.23 40.30 8.80
N GLY A 479 -18.76 41.14 7.87
CA GLY A 479 -19.45 42.36 7.43
C GLY A 479 -20.61 42.16 6.45
N GLY A 480 -20.92 40.92 6.06
CA GLY A 480 -21.96 40.59 5.08
C GLY A 480 -23.41 40.58 5.61
N SER A 481 -23.65 40.99 6.85
CA SER A 481 -24.98 40.85 7.47
C SER A 481 -26.01 41.92 7.06
N GLU A 482 -25.67 42.87 6.18
CA GLU A 482 -26.63 43.90 5.72
C GLU A 482 -27.24 43.62 4.32
N VAL A 483 -26.81 42.56 3.62
CA VAL A 483 -27.36 42.19 2.29
C VAL A 483 -28.08 40.84 2.28
N ALA A 484 -28.17 40.14 3.42
CA ALA A 484 -29.11 39.04 3.57
C ALA A 484 -30.49 39.63 3.91
N THR A 485 -31.35 39.78 2.89
CA THR A 485 -32.79 39.88 3.14
C THR A 485 -33.19 38.75 4.10
N VAL A 486 -33.85 39.14 5.18
CA VAL A 486 -34.36 38.23 6.21
C VAL A 486 -35.24 37.18 5.53
N VAL A 487 -34.67 36.01 5.23
CA VAL A 487 -35.43 34.80 4.99
C VAL A 487 -35.90 34.35 6.37
N PRO A 488 -37.21 34.17 6.59
CA PRO A 488 -37.70 33.71 7.89
C PRO A 488 -37.03 32.38 8.24
N PRO A 489 -36.69 32.14 9.52
CA PRO A 489 -35.96 30.95 9.91
C PRO A 489 -36.83 29.73 9.62
N ILE A 490 -36.45 28.97 8.60
CA ILE A 490 -37.01 27.63 8.37
C ILE A 490 -36.47 26.78 9.52
N LYS A 491 -37.35 26.41 10.45
CA LYS A 491 -37.11 25.31 11.40
C LYS A 491 -36.99 24.03 10.58
N ILE A 492 -35.78 23.69 10.19
CA ILE A 492 -35.44 22.34 9.76
C ILE A 492 -35.23 21.54 11.04
N THR A 493 -36.28 20.87 11.49
CA THR A 493 -36.13 19.74 12.42
C THR A 493 -35.47 18.60 11.65
N SER A 494 -34.28 18.21 12.09
CA SER A 494 -33.61 16.99 11.64
C SER A 494 -34.59 15.80 11.78
N PRO A 495 -34.68 14.89 10.79
CA PRO A 495 -35.43 13.66 10.95
C PRO A 495 -34.84 12.88 12.13
N ILE A 496 -35.70 12.50 13.08
CA ILE A 496 -35.36 11.54 14.13
C ILE A 496 -35.16 10.20 13.42
N LEU A 497 -33.91 9.79 13.26
CA LEU A 497 -33.57 8.40 13.01
C LEU A 497 -33.91 7.60 14.27
N PRO A 498 -34.57 6.44 14.17
CA PRO A 498 -34.78 5.56 15.31
C PRO A 498 -33.41 5.20 15.89
N GLU A 499 -33.28 5.28 17.21
CA GLU A 499 -32.13 4.73 17.94
C GLU A 499 -32.04 3.22 17.67
N GLU A 500 -31.28 2.83 16.67
CA GLU A 500 -30.63 1.53 16.65
C GLU A 500 -29.42 1.64 17.58
N SER A 501 -29.39 0.77 18.59
CA SER A 501 -28.27 0.64 19.51
C SER A 501 -27.01 0.22 18.76
N ASP A 502 -26.24 1.21 18.31
CA ASP A 502 -24.84 1.01 17.96
C ASP A 502 -24.08 0.64 19.23
N SER A 503 -23.82 -0.65 19.38
CA SER A 503 -22.72 -1.14 20.19
C SER A 503 -21.43 -0.53 19.65
N GLU A 504 -20.87 0.42 20.38
CA GLU A 504 -19.55 0.98 20.08
C GLU A 504 -18.52 -0.16 19.90
N PRO A 505 -17.72 -0.18 18.81
CA PRO A 505 -16.50 -0.96 18.81
C PRO A 505 -15.54 -0.27 19.78
N ALA A 506 -15.26 -0.95 20.89
CA ALA A 506 -14.32 -0.51 21.90
C ALA A 506 -13.01 -0.07 21.25
N THR A 507 -12.68 1.20 21.46
CA THR A 507 -11.39 1.87 21.37
C THR A 507 -10.18 0.94 21.18
N ASP A 508 -9.46 1.18 20.08
CA ASP A 508 -8.07 0.78 19.87
C ASP A 508 -7.19 1.35 21.00
N ASP A 509 -6.90 0.51 21.98
CA ASP A 509 -5.90 0.77 23.03
C ASP A 509 -4.54 0.23 22.55
N PRO A 510 -3.49 1.07 22.39
CA PRO A 510 -2.26 0.71 21.68
C PRO A 510 -1.29 -0.22 22.43
N ASP A 511 -1.66 -0.74 23.60
CA ASP A 511 -0.81 -1.62 24.44
C ASP A 511 -1.43 -3.01 24.72
N SER A 512 -2.13 -3.60 23.74
CA SER A 512 -2.68 -4.95 23.89
C SER A 512 -1.65 -6.05 23.58
N TYR A 513 -1.08 -6.63 24.64
CA TYR A 513 -0.36 -7.90 24.61
C TYR A 513 -1.26 -9.01 23.99
N PRO A 514 -0.71 -9.99 23.25
CA PRO A 514 -1.51 -11.08 22.70
C PRO A 514 -2.15 -11.88 23.84
N MET A 515 -3.48 -11.81 23.96
CA MET A 515 -4.27 -12.51 24.97
C MET A 515 -4.03 -14.02 24.89
N GLY A 516 -3.85 -14.66 26.05
CA GLY A 516 -3.70 -16.11 26.15
C GLY A 516 -5.00 -16.86 25.82
N PHE A 517 -4.87 -18.09 25.31
CA PHE A 517 -6.02 -18.94 24.89
C PHE A 517 -7.10 -19.09 25.98
N SER A 518 -6.70 -19.10 27.27
CA SER A 518 -7.63 -19.19 28.39
C SER A 518 -8.48 -17.93 28.58
N GLU A 519 -7.89 -16.75 28.36
CA GLU A 519 -8.58 -15.45 28.46
C GLU A 519 -9.58 -15.26 27.32
N LEU A 520 -9.16 -15.65 26.10
CA LEU A 520 -10.02 -15.61 24.92
C LEU A 520 -11.24 -16.53 25.10
N ARG A 521 -11.03 -17.75 25.64
CA ARG A 521 -12.12 -18.68 25.93
C ARG A 521 -13.12 -18.12 26.94
N GLN A 522 -12.64 -17.42 27.96
CA GLN A 522 -13.50 -16.84 28.99
C GLN A 522 -14.33 -15.67 28.46
N LYS A 523 -13.75 -14.86 27.57
CA LYS A 523 -14.45 -13.74 26.90
C LYS A 523 -15.52 -14.25 25.92
N VAL A 524 -15.22 -15.30 25.15
CA VAL A 524 -16.21 -15.95 24.26
C VAL A 524 -17.36 -16.57 25.06
N LEU A 525 -17.07 -17.19 26.21
CA LEU A 525 -18.13 -17.72 27.09
C LEU A 525 -19.01 -16.61 27.67
N HIS A 526 -18.43 -15.47 28.02
CA HIS A 526 -19.19 -14.30 28.48
C HIS A 526 -20.09 -13.73 27.38
N ASP A 527 -19.60 -13.61 26.14
CA ASP A 527 -20.39 -13.14 25.00
C ASP A 527 -21.52 -14.11 24.64
N LEU A 528 -21.26 -15.42 24.72
CA LEU A 528 -22.30 -16.44 24.52
C LEU A 528 -23.38 -16.34 25.61
N HIS A 529 -22.99 -16.15 26.87
CA HIS A 529 -23.94 -15.98 27.97
C HIS A 529 -24.75 -14.68 27.82
N SER A 530 -24.13 -13.58 27.37
CA SER A 530 -24.82 -12.32 27.11
C SER A 530 -25.81 -12.43 25.94
N LYS A 531 -25.45 -13.17 24.88
CA LYS A 531 -26.36 -13.49 23.77
C LYS A 531 -27.52 -14.40 24.19
N GLU A 532 -27.27 -15.35 25.09
CA GLU A 532 -28.32 -16.24 25.62
C GLU A 532 -29.28 -15.51 26.56
N MET A 533 -28.80 -14.52 27.31
CA MET A 533 -29.67 -13.64 28.11
C MET A 533 -30.53 -12.74 27.21
N LEU A 534 -29.98 -12.21 26.12
CA LEU A 534 -30.72 -11.41 25.13
C LEU A 534 -31.75 -12.25 24.36
N SER A 535 -31.43 -13.51 24.03
CA SER A 535 -32.39 -14.39 23.36
C SER A 535 -33.53 -14.83 24.29
N ARG A 536 -33.26 -15.02 25.59
CA ARG A 536 -34.31 -15.27 26.60
C ARG A 536 -35.23 -14.07 26.78
N ALA A 537 -34.68 -12.86 26.85
CA ALA A 537 -35.48 -11.64 26.97
C ALA A 537 -36.44 -11.43 25.78
N MET A 538 -36.04 -11.84 24.57
CA MET A 538 -36.89 -11.77 23.37
C MET A 538 -38.03 -12.81 23.35
N THR A 539 -37.94 -13.88 24.15
CA THR A 539 -38.97 -14.93 24.20
C THR A 539 -40.10 -14.69 25.21
N GLU A 540 -39.92 -13.77 26.17
CA GLU A 540 -40.92 -13.49 27.21
C GLU A 540 -41.92 -12.38 26.82
N ASP A 541 -41.62 -11.56 25.80
CA ASP A 541 -42.44 -10.41 25.39
C ASP A 541 -43.26 -10.65 24.10
N SER A 542 -44.05 -11.74 24.07
CA SER A 542 -45.09 -11.93 23.05
C SER A 542 -46.51 -11.98 23.65
N PRO A 543 -47.42 -11.06 23.29
CA PRO A 543 -48.77 -11.05 23.83
C PRO A 543 -49.63 -12.14 23.18
N LYS A 544 -50.20 -13.02 24.01
CA LYS A 544 -51.27 -13.97 23.64
C LYS A 544 -52.46 -13.22 23.05
N SER A 545 -52.72 -13.37 21.75
CA SER A 545 -53.89 -12.79 21.08
C SER A 545 -54.60 -13.80 20.17
N MET A 546 -55.86 -14.07 20.55
CA MET A 546 -57.02 -14.27 19.68
C MET A 546 -57.03 -15.49 18.73
N ARG A 547 -57.23 -16.68 19.31
CA ARG A 547 -57.90 -17.81 18.63
C ARG A 547 -58.81 -18.55 19.59
N ASP A 548 -59.91 -17.91 19.99
CA ASP A 548 -61.07 -18.60 20.60
C ASP A 548 -62.28 -17.65 20.59
N LYS A 549 -62.99 -17.59 19.46
CA LYS A 549 -64.37 -17.08 19.32
C LYS A 549 -64.82 -17.17 17.85
N LYS A 550 -65.11 -18.38 17.38
CA LYS A 550 -65.94 -18.64 16.18
C LYS A 550 -66.38 -20.11 16.13
N ARG A 551 -67.06 -20.57 17.18
CA ARG A 551 -67.91 -21.78 17.20
C ARG A 551 -69.03 -21.60 18.23
N ALA A 552 -69.96 -20.70 17.93
CA ALA A 552 -71.32 -20.64 18.44
C ALA A 552 -72.05 -19.64 17.53
N ILE A 553 -73.33 -19.87 17.24
CA ILE A 553 -74.17 -19.21 16.22
C ILE A 553 -74.13 -19.91 14.85
N THR A 554 -74.51 -21.19 14.86
CA THR A 554 -75.48 -21.76 13.92
C THR A 554 -76.27 -22.85 14.64
N ALA A 555 -77.34 -22.42 15.31
CA ALA A 555 -78.53 -23.17 15.66
C ALA A 555 -79.67 -22.15 15.69
#